data_AF-A0A699SGE6-F1
#
_entry.id   AF-A0A699SGE6-F1
#
_cell.length_a   1.000
_cell.length_b   1.000
_cell.length_c   1.000
_cell.angle_alpha   90.00
_cell.angle_beta   90.00
_cell.angle_gamma   90.00
#
_symmetry.space_group_name_H-M   'P 1'
#
loop_
_entity.id
_entity.type
_entity.pdbx_description
1 polymer ?
#
loop_
_entity_poly.entity_id
_entity_poly.type
_entity_poly.pdbx_seq_one_letter_code
_entity_poly.pdbx_strand_id
1 'polypeptide(L)' 'VVAQVSFAGTAPNAIPTLNDPKFWSAEEKKTRKINRLARSLLIQGLSNDIYSLVDSNETAKDL' A
#
# COMPACT_ATOMS: atom_id res chain seq x y z
N VAL A 1 -29.45 15.38 24.82
CA VAL A 1 -29.73 14.50 23.68
C VAL A 1 -28.52 14.54 22.76
N VAL A 2 -27.74 13.48 22.69
CA VAL A 2 -26.61 13.37 21.76
C VAL A 2 -27.06 12.49 20.60
N ALA A 3 -27.09 13.03 19.40
CA ALA A 3 -27.42 12.26 18.20
C ALA A 3 -26.23 11.35 17.87
N GLN A 4 -26.46 10.04 17.83
CA GLN A 4 -25.53 9.10 17.21
C GLN A 4 -25.55 9.31 15.70
N VAL A 5 -24.42 9.71 15.14
CA VAL A 5 -24.18 9.60 13.70
C VAL A 5 -23.68 8.18 13.44
N SER A 6 -24.53 7.36 12.84
CA SER A 6 -24.12 6.03 12.37
C SER A 6 -23.20 6.19 11.17
N PHE A 7 -21.92 5.85 11.35
CA PHE A 7 -20.99 5.68 10.25
C PHE A 7 -21.34 4.36 9.56
N ALA A 8 -22.06 4.42 8.44
CA ALA A 8 -22.35 3.24 7.62
C ALA A 8 -21.04 2.73 6.98
N GLY A 9 -20.30 1.93 7.76
CA GLY A 9 -19.10 1.25 7.31
C GLY A 9 -19.48 -0.03 6.58
N THR A 10 -19.44 -0.02 5.25
CA THR A 10 -18.98 -1.17 4.45
C THR A 10 -18.66 -0.71 3.03
N ALA A 11 -17.48 -0.10 2.84
CA ALA A 11 -16.81 -0.24 1.56
C ALA A 11 -16.43 -1.73 1.44
N PRO A 12 -16.78 -2.43 0.36
CA PRO A 12 -16.38 -3.81 0.22
C PRO A 12 -14.85 -3.85 0.19
N ASN A 13 -14.25 -4.37 1.25
CA ASN A 13 -12.94 -4.99 1.19
C ASN A 13 -13.05 -6.27 0.35
N ALA A 14 -13.57 -6.15 -0.87
CA ALA A 14 -13.45 -7.19 -1.86
C ALA A 14 -11.97 -7.21 -2.22
N ILE A 15 -11.31 -8.31 -1.87
CA ILE A 15 -10.06 -8.70 -2.50
C ILE A 15 -10.27 -8.47 -4.01
N PRO A 16 -9.43 -7.66 -4.69
CA PRO A 16 -9.66 -7.36 -6.09
C PRO A 16 -9.61 -8.68 -6.84
N THR A 17 -10.79 -9.21 -7.17
CA THR A 17 -10.92 -10.47 -7.88
C THR A 17 -10.12 -10.30 -9.16
N LEU A 18 -9.18 -11.20 -9.40
CA LEU A 18 -8.27 -11.16 -10.55
C LEU A 18 -9.06 -11.56 -11.81
N ASN A 19 -10.07 -10.76 -12.16
CA ASN A 19 -10.78 -10.85 -13.43
C ASN A 19 -9.83 -10.36 -14.54
N ASP A 20 -10.07 -10.79 -15.77
CA ASP A 20 -9.29 -10.35 -16.93
C ASP A 20 -9.29 -8.81 -17.03
N PRO A 21 -8.12 -8.16 -17.17
CA PRO A 21 -7.98 -6.71 -17.28
C PRO A 21 -8.85 -6.03 -18.34
N LYS A 22 -9.25 -6.77 -19.38
CA LYS A 22 -10.11 -6.30 -20.45
C LYS A 22 -11.51 -5.93 -19.97
N PHE A 23 -12.02 -6.59 -18.93
CA PHE A 23 -13.36 -6.35 -18.39
C PHE A 23 -13.40 -5.33 -17.24
N TRP A 24 -12.26 -4.79 -16.81
CA TRP A 24 -12.28 -3.81 -15.71
C TRP A 24 -12.87 -2.47 -16.14
N SER A 25 -13.65 -1.88 -15.24
CA SER A 25 -14.10 -0.50 -15.32
C SER A 25 -12.92 0.49 -15.22
N ALA A 26 -13.15 1.75 -15.59
CA ALA A 26 -12.13 2.80 -15.50
C ALA A 26 -11.67 3.05 -14.05
N GLU A 27 -12.61 3.01 -13.10
CA GLU A 27 -12.34 3.21 -11.67
C GLU A 27 -11.51 2.05 -11.08
N GLU A 28 -11.82 0.80 -11.42
CA GLU A 28 -11.03 -0.36 -10.99
C GLU A 28 -9.60 -0.31 -11.53
N LYS A 29 -9.43 0.08 -12.80
CA LYS A 29 -8.11 0.27 -13.44
C LYS A 29 -7.30 1.33 -12.70
N LYS A 30 -7.93 2.45 -12.32
CA LYS A 30 -7.30 3.55 -11.59
C LYS A 30 -6.89 3.10 -10.18
N THR A 31 -7.79 2.47 -9.45
CA THR A 31 -7.54 1.98 -8.08
C THR A 31 -6.45 0.93 -8.04
N ARG A 32 -6.40 -0.01 -9.00
CA ARG A 32 -5.30 -0.99 -9.07
C ARG A 32 -3.94 -0.35 -9.37
N LYS A 33 -3.89 0.65 -10.26
CA LYS A 33 -2.63 1.39 -10.52
C LYS A 33 -2.12 2.07 -9.25
N ILE A 34 -3.01 2.73 -8.51
CA ILE A 34 -2.67 3.36 -7.22
C ILE A 34 -2.21 2.31 -6.21
N ASN A 35 -2.92 1.18 -6.09
CA ASN A 35 -2.54 0.11 -5.17
C ASN A 35 -1.17 -0.49 -5.52
N ARG A 36 -0.88 -0.69 -6.82
CA ARG A 36 0.42 -1.15 -7.29
C ARG A 36 1.51 -0.14 -6.96
N LEU A 37 1.28 1.15 -7.20
CA LEU A 37 2.23 2.22 -6.86
C LEU A 37 2.49 2.29 -5.35
N ALA A 38 1.44 2.25 -4.53
CA ALA A 38 1.57 2.26 -3.07
C ALA A 38 2.38 1.06 -2.56
N ARG A 39 2.15 -0.15 -3.11
CA ARG A 39 2.95 -1.33 -2.79
C ARG A 39 4.40 -1.18 -3.23
N SER A 40 4.65 -0.68 -4.44
CA SER A 40 6.01 -0.43 -4.94
C SER A 40 6.75 0.58 -4.07
N LEU A 41 6.09 1.66 -3.64
CA LEU A 41 6.67 2.66 -2.74
C LEU A 41 6.97 2.08 -1.35
N LEU A 42 6.05 1.29 -0.80
CA LEU A 42 6.27 0.61 0.48
C LEU A 42 7.49 -0.32 0.42
N ILE A 43 7.60 -1.13 -0.65
CA ILE A 43 8.73 -2.03 -0.85
C ILE A 43 10.03 -1.23 -1.03
N GLN A 44 9.99 -0.13 -1.79
CA GLN A 44 11.16 0.72 -2.01
C GLN A 44 11.63 1.37 -0.70
N GLY A 45 10.71 1.89 0.12
CA GLY A 45 11.03 2.47 1.43
C GLY A 45 11.70 1.43 2.34
N LEU A 46 11.09 0.25 2.48
CA LEU A 46 11.65 -0.84 3.29
C LEU A 46 13.03 -1.28 2.78
N SER A 47 13.22 -1.35 1.46
CA SER A 47 14.54 -1.68 0.89
C SER A 47 15.57 -0.61 1.26
N ASN A 48 15.21 0.67 1.18
CA ASN A 48 16.12 1.78 1.50
C ASN A 48 16.48 1.78 3.00
N ASP A 49 15.50 1.53 3.87
CA ASP A 49 15.69 1.44 5.31
C ASP A 49 16.65 0.30 5.68
N ILE A 50 16.52 -0.86 5.02
CA ILE A 50 17.43 -2.00 5.20
C ILE A 50 18.86 -1.64 4.77
N TYR A 51 19.03 -1.00 3.61
CA TYR A 51 20.36 -0.58 3.16
C TYR A 51 21.00 0.42 4.14
N SER A 52 20.24 1.40 4.63
CA SER A 52 20.71 2.38 5.62
C SER A 52 21.14 1.72 6.93
N LEU A 53 20.38 0.73 7.40
CA LEU A 53 20.72 -0.03 8.60
C LEU A 53 22.02 -0.81 8.46
N VAL A 54 22.24 -1.45 7.30
CA VAL A 54 23.46 -2.22 7.03
C VAL A 54 24.67 -1.28 6.98
N ASP A 55 24.58 -0.19 6.22
CA ASP A 55 25.65 0.81 6.06
C ASP A 55 26.05 1.46 7.40
N SER A 56 25.05 1.80 8.22
CA SER A 56 25.27 2.33 9.57
C SER A 56 25.99 1.33 10.49
N ASN A 57 25.65 0.04 10.38
CA ASN A 57 26.29 -1.01 11.16
C ASN A 57 27.70 -1.35 10.66
N GLU A 58 27.96 -1.26 9.35
CA GLU A 58 29.31 -1.39 8.79
C GLU A 58 30.21 -0.25 9.30
N THR A 59 29.72 0.99 9.23
CA THR A 59 30.41 2.17 9.76
C THR A 59 30.69 2.06 11.27
N ALA A 60 29.76 1.49 12.05
CA ALA A 60 29.94 1.31 13.49
C ALA A 60 30.93 0.20 13.87
N LYS A 61 31.26 -0.71 12.96
CA LYS A 61 32.26 -1.78 13.20
C LYS A 61 33.69 -1.37 12.84
N ASP A 62 33.82 -0.37 11.97
CA ASP A 62 35.11 0.21 11.58
C ASP A 62 35.61 1.28 12.57
N LEU A 63 34.73 1.72 13.48
CA LEU A 63 34.99 2.68 14.56
C LEU A 63 35.34 1.99 15.88
#